data_AF-A0A8C2IQS3-F1
#
_entry.id   AF-A0A8C2IQS3-F1
#
_cell.length_a   1.000
_cell.length_b   1.000
_cell.length_c   1.000
_cell.angle_alpha   90.00
_cell.angle_beta   90.00
_cell.angle_gamma   90.00
#
_symmetry.space_group_name_H-M   'P 1'
#
loop_
_entity.id
_entity.type
_entity.pdbx_description
1 polymer ?
#
loop_
_entity_poly.entity_id
_entity_poly.type
_entity_poly.pdbx_seq_one_letter_code
_entity_poly.pdbx_strand_id
1 'polypeptide(L)'
;MLSNKLDGPRRGRSFDSINKSYEEKQLNNELKKTTFHKTDENKDKIRSSKREHAAIVFSLKNEVGGLVKALKLFQDSQVKLLHIESRKSRRRNSELEVLVDCDSDRETLKDIVQLLRKQTSIITMDSPDKNVCINLVPWFPKKISDLDKCACRVLMYGSDLDADHPGFKDNIYRKRRKYFADLAMSYKYGEPIPRVEFTEEEVKTWGVVFRELNKLYPTHACREHLNNLPLLTQFCGYREDNIPQLEDVSNFLRERTGFTIRPVAGYLSPRDFLAGLAFRVFHCTQYVRHSSDPLYTPEPDTCHELLGHVPLLAEPSFAQFSQELGLASLGASDDAVQKLATCYFFTVEFGLCKQEGSLRAYGAGLLSSISELKHSLSGSAKILPFEPNITCKQECLITTFQDVYFVSESFEEAKFRMREFAKTIQRPFSLRYNPYTQSVCVLKDMPSINDVVEELRHELDIVGDALCRLSAHLGV
;
A
#
# COMPACT_ATOMS: atom_id res chain seq x y z
N MET A 1 -14.02 46.32 -15.73
CA MET A 1 -13.81 45.68 -14.42
C MET A 1 -14.90 44.64 -14.22
N LEU A 2 -14.63 43.38 -14.57
CA LEU A 2 -15.46 42.22 -14.24
C LEU A 2 -14.49 41.05 -14.06
N SER A 3 -14.43 40.55 -12.83
CA SER A 3 -13.52 39.49 -12.36
C SER A 3 -14.15 38.13 -12.63
N ASN A 4 -13.58 37.35 -13.55
CA ASN A 4 -13.95 35.94 -13.76
C ASN A 4 -13.16 35.05 -12.78
N LYS A 5 -13.83 34.57 -11.73
CA LYS A 5 -13.37 33.40 -10.97
C LYS A 5 -13.70 32.14 -11.79
N LEU A 6 -12.66 31.38 -12.11
CA LEU A 6 -12.77 30.03 -12.67
C LEU A 6 -13.11 29.07 -11.51
N ASP A 7 -14.39 28.72 -11.38
CA ASP A 7 -14.81 27.57 -10.58
C ASP A 7 -14.54 26.28 -11.38
N GLY A 8 -13.62 25.45 -10.88
CA GLY A 8 -13.38 24.10 -11.40
C GLY A 8 -14.55 23.14 -11.11
N PRO A 9 -14.65 22.01 -11.84
CA PRO A 9 -15.76 21.07 -11.68
C PRO A 9 -15.68 20.37 -10.32
N ARG A 10 -16.62 20.68 -9.42
CA ARG A 10 -16.89 19.88 -8.22
C ARG A 10 -17.72 18.66 -8.59
N ARG A 11 -17.31 17.44 -8.20
CA ARG A 11 -18.18 16.30 -7.82
C ARG A 11 -17.39 15.04 -7.43
N GLY A 12 -17.95 14.29 -6.48
CA GLY A 12 -17.48 13.00 -5.96
C GLY A 12 -16.94 13.07 -4.53
N ARG A 13 -17.66 12.50 -3.55
CA ARG A 13 -17.21 12.37 -2.15
C ARG A 13 -16.83 10.90 -1.90
N SER A 14 -15.60 10.64 -1.45
CA SER A 14 -15.14 9.31 -1.03
C SER A 14 -16.04 8.72 0.06
N PHE A 15 -16.21 7.39 0.08
CA PHE A 15 -16.98 6.65 1.10
C PHE A 15 -16.54 6.99 2.54
N ASP A 16 -15.27 7.40 2.75
CA ASP A 16 -14.75 7.83 4.06
C ASP A 16 -15.38 9.13 4.57
N SER A 17 -15.90 9.97 3.69
CA SER A 17 -16.50 11.26 4.03
C SER A 17 -17.98 11.18 4.42
N ILE A 18 -18.61 10.01 4.25
CA ILE A 18 -20.01 9.78 4.68
C ILE A 18 -20.09 9.70 6.21
N ASN A 19 -19.11 9.06 6.87
CA ASN A 19 -19.12 8.89 8.33
C ASN A 19 -18.94 10.21 9.10
N LYS A 20 -18.08 11.13 8.63
CA LYS A 20 -17.86 12.41 9.31
C LYS A 20 -19.05 13.37 9.21
N SER A 21 -19.79 13.34 8.09
CA SER A 21 -20.94 14.27 7.89
C SER A 21 -22.18 13.93 8.72
N TYR A 22 -22.28 12.68 9.20
CA TYR A 22 -23.33 12.26 10.13
C TYR A 22 -23.02 12.67 11.58
N GLU A 23 -21.75 12.70 11.97
CA GLU A 23 -21.33 13.13 13.32
C GLU A 23 -21.49 14.65 13.54
N GLU A 24 -21.19 15.49 12.53
CA GLU A 24 -21.36 16.95 12.63
C GLU A 24 -22.82 17.41 12.63
N LYS A 25 -23.74 16.62 12.07
CA LYS A 25 -25.19 16.93 12.08
C LYS A 25 -25.90 16.51 13.38
N GLN A 26 -25.34 15.58 14.14
CA GLN A 26 -25.88 15.22 15.46
C GLN A 26 -25.42 16.19 16.56
N LEU A 27 -24.19 16.71 16.51
CA LEU A 27 -23.68 17.64 17.54
C LEU A 27 -24.38 19.01 17.56
N ASN A 28 -24.89 19.49 16.42
CA ASN A 28 -25.52 20.81 16.31
C ASN A 28 -26.99 20.85 16.73
N ASN A 29 -27.63 19.70 17.00
CA ASN A 29 -29.04 19.63 17.38
C ASN A 29 -29.29 19.52 18.90
N GLU A 30 -28.25 19.36 19.73
CA GLU A 30 -28.40 19.26 21.20
C GLU A 30 -28.03 20.53 21.99
N LEU A 31 -27.66 21.62 21.30
CA LEU A 31 -27.36 22.92 21.93
C LEU A 31 -28.47 23.94 21.64
N LYS A 32 -29.68 23.70 22.16
CA LYS A 32 -30.74 24.73 22.37
C LYS A 32 -31.90 24.15 23.19
N LYS A 33 -32.22 24.83 24.32
CA LYS A 33 -33.18 24.51 25.42
C LYS A 33 -32.50 23.74 26.57
N THR A 34 -32.49 24.17 27.84
CA THR A 34 -33.33 25.14 28.58
C THR A 34 -32.63 25.48 29.91
N THR A 35 -32.86 26.69 30.39
CA THR A 35 -32.34 27.29 31.63
C THR A 35 -33.22 26.98 32.86
N PHE A 36 -32.56 26.80 34.03
CA PHE A 36 -33.01 26.91 35.44
C PHE A 36 -34.18 26.06 36.00
N HIS A 37 -33.87 25.23 37.02
CA HIS A 37 -34.37 25.34 38.41
C HIS A 37 -33.54 24.48 39.38
N LYS A 38 -33.29 25.00 40.60
CA LYS A 38 -32.62 24.33 41.73
C LYS A 38 -33.65 23.56 42.58
N THR A 39 -33.31 22.33 42.97
CA THR A 39 -33.70 21.73 44.27
C THR A 39 -32.77 20.56 44.64
N ASP A 40 -32.53 20.42 45.94
CA ASP A 40 -31.57 19.55 46.62
C ASP A 40 -31.94 18.04 46.64
N GLU A 41 -30.88 17.25 46.84
CA GLU A 41 -30.80 15.89 47.42
C GLU A 41 -31.54 14.71 46.76
N ASN A 42 -30.79 13.84 46.05
CA ASN A 42 -30.56 12.46 46.53
C ASN A 42 -29.45 11.75 45.74
N LYS A 43 -28.58 11.06 46.49
CA LYS A 43 -27.47 10.23 45.99
C LYS A 43 -28.02 8.95 45.35
N ASP A 44 -28.00 8.86 44.03
CA ASP A 44 -27.99 7.57 43.34
C ASP A 44 -26.97 7.57 42.20
N LYS A 45 -26.10 6.55 42.23
CA LYS A 45 -24.99 6.33 41.30
C LYS A 45 -25.50 6.12 39.87
N ILE A 46 -25.45 7.17 39.04
CA ILE A 46 -25.54 7.00 37.58
C ILE A 46 -24.16 6.51 37.10
N ARG A 47 -24.09 5.20 36.87
CA ARG A 47 -22.95 4.51 36.25
C ARG A 47 -22.99 4.84 34.75
N SER A 48 -22.24 5.84 34.29
CA SER A 48 -22.08 6.06 32.84
C SER A 48 -21.30 4.87 32.26
N SER A 49 -21.92 4.12 31.36
CA SER A 49 -21.29 2.99 30.69
C SER A 49 -20.23 3.50 29.72
N LYS A 50 -18.97 3.37 30.13
CA LYS A 50 -17.81 3.63 29.26
C LYS A 50 -17.87 2.62 28.10
N ARG A 51 -18.01 3.10 26.86
CA ARG A 51 -17.84 2.26 25.65
C ARG A 51 -16.36 1.95 25.50
N GLU A 52 -16.01 0.67 25.36
CA GLU A 52 -14.64 0.19 25.26
C GLU A 52 -14.46 -0.53 23.92
N HIS A 53 -13.28 -0.35 23.33
CA HIS A 53 -12.83 -1.11 22.18
C HIS A 53 -12.41 -2.52 22.63
N ALA A 54 -12.87 -3.56 21.94
CA ALA A 54 -12.59 -4.94 22.28
C ALA A 54 -12.33 -5.81 21.05
N ALA A 55 -11.29 -6.63 21.13
CA ALA A 55 -10.98 -7.67 20.17
C ALA A 55 -11.43 -9.03 20.72
N ILE A 56 -12.30 -9.72 19.97
CA ILE A 56 -12.80 -11.05 20.31
C ILE A 56 -12.29 -12.04 19.27
N VAL A 57 -11.49 -12.99 19.72
CA VAL A 57 -10.98 -14.10 18.88
C VAL A 57 -11.73 -15.36 19.24
N PHE A 58 -12.32 -16.04 18.26
CA PHE A 58 -12.98 -17.32 18.48
C PHE A 58 -12.77 -18.35 17.37
N SER A 59 -12.86 -19.63 17.72
CA SER A 59 -12.73 -20.74 16.76
C SER A 59 -14.07 -21.41 16.46
N LEU A 60 -14.41 -21.49 15.17
CA LEU A 60 -15.60 -22.14 14.63
C LEU A 60 -15.24 -23.40 13.86
N LYS A 61 -16.11 -24.40 13.89
CA LYS A 61 -16.04 -25.47 12.89
C LYS A 61 -16.32 -24.92 11.50
N ASN A 62 -15.60 -25.38 10.49
CA ASN A 62 -15.79 -24.96 9.11
C ASN A 62 -17.04 -25.61 8.51
N GLU A 63 -18.21 -25.14 8.93
CA GLU A 63 -19.54 -25.60 8.52
C GLU A 63 -20.32 -24.45 7.87
N VAL A 64 -21.16 -24.77 6.88
CA VAL A 64 -21.96 -23.77 6.15
C VAL A 64 -22.87 -23.00 7.13
N GLY A 65 -22.76 -21.67 7.12
CA GLY A 65 -23.55 -20.79 7.99
C GLY A 65 -23.03 -20.65 9.44
N GLY A 66 -21.94 -21.31 9.82
CA GLY A 66 -21.35 -21.18 11.16
C GLY A 66 -20.89 -19.75 11.48
N LEU A 67 -20.18 -19.12 10.54
CA LEU A 67 -19.74 -17.72 10.67
C LEU A 67 -20.92 -16.74 10.73
N VAL A 68 -21.93 -16.95 9.90
CA VAL A 68 -23.14 -16.10 9.87
C VAL A 68 -23.88 -16.16 11.19
N LYS A 69 -24.03 -17.35 11.78
CA LYS A 69 -24.63 -17.54 13.11
C LYS A 69 -23.84 -16.79 14.19
N ALA A 70 -22.51 -16.85 14.15
CA ALA A 70 -21.66 -16.15 15.11
C ALA A 70 -21.76 -14.63 14.97
N LEU A 71 -21.70 -14.08 13.75
CA LEU A 71 -21.82 -12.63 13.50
C LEU A 71 -23.21 -12.09 13.81
N LYS A 72 -24.25 -12.92 13.67
CA LYS A 72 -25.62 -12.54 14.03
C LYS A 72 -25.76 -12.23 15.53
N LEU A 73 -24.97 -12.83 16.40
CA LEU A 73 -24.95 -12.50 17.83
C LEU A 73 -24.50 -11.05 18.07
N PHE A 74 -23.51 -10.57 17.32
CA PHE A 74 -23.06 -9.19 17.40
C PHE A 74 -24.10 -8.22 16.85
N GLN A 75 -24.79 -8.61 15.77
CA GLN A 75 -25.89 -7.84 15.19
C GLN A 75 -27.08 -7.73 16.15
N ASP A 76 -27.51 -8.85 16.75
CA ASP A 76 -28.65 -8.91 17.68
C ASP A 76 -28.37 -8.12 18.97
N SER A 77 -27.10 -8.08 19.40
CA SER A 77 -26.64 -7.26 20.53
C SER A 77 -26.30 -5.81 20.15
N GLN A 78 -26.60 -5.36 18.93
CA GLN A 78 -26.36 -4.00 18.43
C GLN A 78 -24.90 -3.51 18.58
N VAL A 79 -23.93 -4.42 18.46
CA VAL A 79 -22.51 -4.11 18.56
C VAL A 79 -21.97 -3.59 17.24
N LYS A 80 -21.25 -2.47 17.29
CA LYS A 80 -20.58 -1.90 16.12
C LYS A 80 -19.30 -2.70 15.84
N LEU A 81 -19.29 -3.42 14.72
CA LEU A 81 -18.11 -4.12 14.24
C LEU A 81 -17.21 -3.15 13.48
N LEU A 82 -15.93 -3.13 13.80
CA LEU A 82 -14.90 -2.29 13.18
C LEU A 82 -14.09 -3.09 12.16
N HIS A 83 -13.74 -4.33 12.50
CA HIS A 83 -12.97 -5.22 11.65
C HIS A 83 -13.39 -6.67 11.90
N ILE A 84 -13.44 -7.46 10.83
CA ILE A 84 -13.70 -8.90 10.90
C ILE A 84 -12.69 -9.59 10.00
N GLU A 85 -11.94 -10.51 10.58
CA GLU A 85 -11.02 -11.35 9.85
C GLU A 85 -11.30 -12.82 10.13
N SER A 86 -11.26 -13.65 9.08
CA SER A 86 -11.31 -15.09 9.24
C SER A 86 -10.08 -15.74 8.62
N ARG A 87 -9.49 -16.69 9.34
CA ARG A 87 -8.29 -17.42 8.95
C ARG A 87 -8.48 -18.91 9.23
N LYS A 88 -7.81 -19.77 8.47
CA LYS A 88 -7.76 -21.21 8.81
C LYS A 88 -7.05 -21.38 10.15
N SER A 89 -7.63 -22.14 11.09
CA SER A 89 -7.02 -22.33 12.40
C SER A 89 -5.66 -23.01 12.27
N ARG A 90 -4.68 -22.52 13.05
CA ARG A 90 -3.34 -23.13 13.13
C ARG A 90 -3.32 -24.38 14.01
N ARG A 91 -4.37 -24.58 14.82
CA ARG A 91 -4.47 -25.69 15.79
C ARG A 91 -5.22 -26.88 15.19
N ARG A 92 -6.28 -26.64 14.42
CA ARG A 92 -7.13 -27.69 13.84
C ARG A 92 -7.51 -27.36 12.40
N ASN A 93 -7.20 -28.27 11.48
CA ASN A 93 -7.47 -28.08 10.04
C ASN A 93 -8.96 -27.97 9.68
N SER A 94 -9.86 -28.45 10.54
CA SER A 94 -11.31 -28.40 10.40
C SER A 94 -11.97 -27.15 11.01
N GLU A 95 -11.17 -26.23 11.57
CA GLU A 95 -11.67 -25.04 12.25
C GLU A 95 -11.19 -23.74 11.59
N LEU A 96 -12.00 -22.70 11.72
CA LEU A 96 -11.78 -21.34 11.29
C LEU A 96 -11.56 -20.48 12.54
N GLU A 97 -10.47 -19.73 12.60
CA GLU A 97 -10.25 -18.69 13.60
C GLU A 97 -10.83 -17.38 13.07
N VAL A 98 -11.68 -16.75 13.86
CA VAL A 98 -12.33 -15.49 13.54
C VAL A 98 -11.90 -14.45 14.57
N LEU A 99 -11.37 -13.33 14.09
CA LEU A 99 -11.08 -12.14 14.87
C LEU A 99 -12.19 -11.12 14.56
N VAL A 100 -12.78 -10.56 15.62
CA VAL A 100 -13.78 -9.50 15.52
C VAL A 100 -13.34 -8.35 16.42
N ASP A 101 -13.03 -7.21 15.82
CA ASP A 101 -12.81 -5.96 16.53
C ASP A 101 -14.11 -5.17 16.57
N CYS A 102 -14.48 -4.70 17.76
CA CYS A 102 -15.76 -4.06 17.97
C CYS A 102 -15.73 -3.03 19.11
N ASP A 103 -16.67 -2.09 19.07
CA ASP A 103 -16.89 -1.12 20.15
C ASP A 103 -18.23 -1.41 20.84
N SER A 104 -18.20 -1.66 22.14
CA SER A 104 -19.42 -1.83 22.94
C SER A 104 -19.16 -1.62 24.43
N ASP A 105 -20.21 -1.64 25.25
CA ASP A 105 -20.07 -1.65 26.69
C ASP A 105 -19.65 -3.03 27.21
N ARG A 106 -19.02 -3.03 28.39
CA ARG A 106 -18.43 -4.23 28.99
C ARG A 106 -19.46 -5.28 29.41
N GLU A 107 -20.72 -4.91 29.64
CA GLU A 107 -21.77 -5.87 30.01
C GLU A 107 -22.24 -6.61 28.75
N THR A 108 -22.52 -5.89 27.67
CA THR A 108 -22.87 -6.46 26.36
C THR A 108 -21.78 -7.39 25.81
N LEU A 109 -20.49 -7.01 25.91
CA LEU A 109 -19.38 -7.86 25.46
C LEU A 109 -19.29 -9.18 26.24
N LYS A 110 -19.56 -9.16 27.56
CA LYS A 110 -19.57 -10.39 28.37
C LYS A 110 -20.69 -11.32 27.96
N ASP A 111 -21.88 -10.77 27.66
CA ASP A 111 -23.03 -11.56 27.21
C ASP A 111 -22.76 -12.23 25.87
N ILE A 112 -22.18 -11.49 24.91
CA ILE A 112 -21.78 -12.04 23.60
C ILE A 112 -20.74 -13.15 23.77
N VAL A 113 -19.72 -12.93 24.61
CA VAL A 113 -18.70 -13.96 24.89
C VAL A 113 -19.33 -15.21 25.51
N GLN A 114 -20.31 -15.05 26.41
CA GLN A 114 -21.01 -16.18 27.01
C GLN A 114 -21.87 -16.94 25.99
N LEU A 115 -22.50 -16.24 25.05
CA LEU A 115 -23.26 -16.85 23.96
C LEU A 115 -22.35 -17.57 22.97
N LEU A 116 -21.22 -16.97 22.58
CA LEU A 116 -20.22 -17.58 21.72
C LEU A 116 -19.60 -18.82 22.36
N ARG A 117 -19.41 -18.86 23.69
CA ARG A 117 -18.88 -20.05 24.40
C ARG A 117 -19.74 -21.29 24.22
N LYS A 118 -21.04 -21.13 23.95
CA LYS A 118 -21.94 -22.26 23.70
C LYS A 118 -21.74 -22.89 22.33
N GLN A 119 -21.10 -22.18 21.39
CA GLN A 119 -21.01 -22.57 19.98
C GLN A 119 -19.57 -22.69 19.47
N THR A 120 -18.58 -22.26 20.25
CA THR A 120 -17.18 -22.13 19.83
C THR A 120 -16.22 -22.76 20.85
N SER A 121 -15.05 -23.21 20.39
CA SER A 121 -14.12 -24.02 21.19
C SER A 121 -13.08 -23.19 21.95
N ILE A 122 -12.71 -22.03 21.43
CA ILE A 122 -11.66 -21.16 21.97
C ILE A 122 -12.18 -19.74 21.88
N ILE A 123 -12.19 -18.99 22.99
CA ILE A 123 -12.52 -17.56 23.00
C ILE A 123 -11.50 -16.79 23.82
N THR A 124 -10.95 -15.74 23.23
CA THR A 124 -10.15 -14.71 23.92
C THR A 124 -10.85 -13.37 23.74
N MET A 125 -11.07 -12.65 24.83
CA MET A 125 -11.65 -11.30 24.85
C MET A 125 -10.64 -10.39 25.55
N ASP A 126 -10.08 -9.45 24.82
CA ASP A 126 -9.12 -8.49 25.37
C ASP A 126 -9.81 -7.15 25.68
N SER A 127 -9.52 -6.61 26.87
CA SER A 127 -9.93 -5.28 27.31
C SER A 127 -8.75 -4.32 27.11
N PRO A 128 -8.97 -3.01 26.87
CA PRO A 128 -7.92 -2.05 26.55
C PRO A 128 -6.77 -1.97 27.57
N ASP A 129 -7.00 -2.39 28.83
CA ASP A 129 -6.06 -2.22 29.95
C ASP A 129 -5.03 -3.35 30.11
N LYS A 130 -4.93 -4.30 29.18
CA LYS A 130 -3.81 -5.25 29.15
C LYS A 130 -3.24 -5.35 27.74
N ASN A 131 -2.00 -4.90 27.60
CA ASN A 131 -1.11 -5.11 26.46
C ASN A 131 -0.93 -6.62 26.15
N VAL A 132 -1.95 -7.22 25.55
CA VAL A 132 -1.92 -8.58 24.97
C VAL A 132 -2.06 -8.49 23.44
N CYS A 133 -1.73 -7.35 22.84
CA CYS A 133 -1.42 -7.25 21.41
C CYS A 133 -0.11 -8.00 21.01
N ILE A 134 0.34 -8.94 21.86
CA ILE A 134 1.58 -9.71 21.70
C ILE A 134 1.32 -11.05 20.99
N ASN A 135 0.06 -11.51 20.84
CA ASN A 135 -0.21 -12.89 20.41
C ASN A 135 -0.88 -13.10 19.03
N LEU A 136 -1.42 -12.09 18.36
CA LEU A 136 -1.94 -12.24 16.99
C LEU A 136 -1.27 -11.26 16.02
N VAL A 137 -0.02 -11.57 15.69
CA VAL A 137 0.69 -10.93 14.59
C VAL A 137 -0.11 -11.18 13.29
N PRO A 138 -0.46 -10.13 12.53
CA PRO A 138 -1.09 -10.27 11.22
C PRO A 138 -0.31 -11.21 10.32
N TRP A 139 -1.01 -12.02 9.53
CA TRP A 139 -0.34 -12.91 8.60
C TRP A 139 0.46 -12.11 7.56
N PHE A 140 1.62 -12.61 7.17
CA PHE A 140 2.42 -12.07 6.09
C PHE A 140 3.12 -13.19 5.32
N PRO A 141 3.39 -13.02 4.01
CA PRO A 141 4.11 -13.99 3.20
C PRO A 141 5.53 -14.19 3.75
N LYS A 142 6.00 -15.43 3.78
CA LYS A 142 7.37 -15.77 4.25
C LYS A 142 8.30 -16.13 3.10
N LYS A 143 7.75 -16.65 2.01
CA LYS A 143 8.46 -16.90 0.75
C LYS A 143 7.85 -16.05 -0.35
N ILE A 144 8.65 -15.70 -1.35
CA ILE A 144 8.17 -14.97 -2.53
C ILE A 144 6.96 -15.65 -3.21
N SER A 145 6.94 -16.99 -3.25
CA SER A 145 5.81 -17.77 -3.79
C SER A 145 4.52 -17.63 -2.97
N ASP A 146 4.58 -17.21 -1.70
CA ASP A 146 3.38 -16.97 -0.90
C ASP A 146 2.57 -15.77 -1.39
N LEU A 147 3.14 -14.91 -2.24
CA LEU A 147 2.42 -13.79 -2.87
C LEU A 147 1.24 -14.25 -3.73
N ASP A 148 1.27 -15.49 -4.24
CA ASP A 148 0.12 -16.11 -4.93
C ASP A 148 -1.15 -16.16 -4.07
N LYS A 149 -1.03 -16.10 -2.73
CA LYS A 149 -2.16 -16.16 -1.79
C LYS A 149 -2.86 -14.82 -1.58
N CYS A 150 -2.18 -13.72 -1.88
CA CYS A 150 -2.70 -12.36 -1.67
C CYS A 150 -2.89 -11.56 -2.96
N ALA A 151 -2.19 -11.89 -4.05
CA ALA A 151 -2.26 -11.13 -5.30
C ALA A 151 -3.63 -11.14 -6.01
N CYS A 152 -4.56 -12.02 -5.63
CA CYS A 152 -5.91 -12.07 -6.18
C CYS A 152 -6.94 -11.25 -5.37
N ARG A 153 -6.53 -10.57 -4.28
CA ARG A 153 -7.43 -9.78 -3.40
C ARG A 153 -7.58 -8.34 -3.90
N VAL A 154 -8.16 -8.19 -5.09
CA VAL A 154 -8.38 -6.88 -5.72
C VAL A 154 -9.58 -6.18 -5.08
N LEU A 155 -9.37 -4.94 -4.65
CA LEU A 155 -10.37 -4.07 -4.03
C LEU A 155 -11.12 -3.22 -5.06
N MET A 156 -10.40 -2.65 -6.04
CA MET A 156 -10.93 -1.66 -6.99
C MET A 156 -10.22 -1.78 -8.34
N TYR A 157 -10.80 -1.16 -9.38
CA TYR A 157 -10.21 -1.04 -10.72
C TYR A 157 -9.79 -2.39 -11.34
N GLY A 158 -10.55 -3.45 -11.01
CA GLY A 158 -10.38 -4.78 -11.57
C GLY A 158 -11.09 -4.92 -12.92
N SER A 159 -11.99 -5.90 -13.02
CA SER A 159 -12.89 -6.06 -14.16
C SER A 159 -14.09 -5.10 -14.13
N ASP A 160 -14.47 -4.66 -12.92
CA ASP A 160 -15.59 -3.74 -12.72
C ASP A 160 -15.08 -2.30 -12.66
N LEU A 161 -15.77 -1.42 -13.39
CA LEU A 161 -15.43 0.00 -13.54
C LEU A 161 -16.51 0.85 -12.85
N ASP A 162 -16.08 1.96 -12.26
CA ASP A 162 -16.99 2.94 -11.69
C ASP A 162 -17.82 3.64 -12.77
N ALA A 163 -19.00 4.15 -12.39
CA ALA A 163 -19.97 4.71 -13.34
C ALA A 163 -19.48 5.98 -14.07
N ASP A 164 -18.54 6.69 -13.47
CA ASP A 164 -17.87 7.87 -14.00
C ASP A 164 -16.59 7.55 -14.79
N HIS A 165 -16.15 6.29 -14.82
CA HIS A 165 -15.03 5.86 -15.62
C HIS A 165 -15.34 6.05 -17.13
N PRO A 166 -14.44 6.60 -17.95
CA PRO A 166 -14.69 6.89 -19.38
C PRO A 166 -15.11 5.65 -20.17
N GLY A 167 -14.52 4.49 -19.85
CA GLY A 167 -14.86 3.18 -20.42
C GLY A 167 -16.10 2.49 -19.83
N PHE A 168 -16.86 3.09 -18.90
CA PHE A 168 -17.99 2.41 -18.24
C PHE A 168 -19.09 1.96 -19.23
N LYS A 169 -19.34 2.79 -20.26
CA LYS A 169 -20.33 2.48 -21.31
C LYS A 169 -19.74 1.76 -22.52
N ASP A 170 -18.43 1.58 -22.56
CA ASP A 170 -17.74 0.88 -23.64
C ASP A 170 -17.66 -0.63 -23.34
N ASN A 171 -18.50 -1.40 -24.02
CA ASN A 171 -18.52 -2.86 -23.88
C ASN A 171 -17.26 -3.55 -24.41
N ILE A 172 -16.56 -2.95 -25.38
CA ILE A 172 -15.30 -3.49 -25.93
C ILE A 172 -14.21 -3.29 -24.88
N TYR A 173 -14.08 -2.07 -24.35
CA TYR A 173 -13.11 -1.77 -23.29
C TYR A 173 -13.34 -2.62 -22.03
N ARG A 174 -14.60 -2.80 -21.60
CA ARG A 174 -14.93 -3.66 -20.44
C ARG A 174 -14.54 -5.12 -20.66
N LYS A 175 -14.81 -5.67 -21.85
CA LYS A 175 -14.35 -7.04 -22.21
C LYS A 175 -12.83 -7.13 -22.21
N ARG A 176 -12.15 -6.09 -22.73
CA ARG A 176 -10.70 -6.00 -22.76
C ARG A 176 -10.10 -5.94 -21.35
N ARG A 177 -10.69 -5.17 -20.43
CA ARG A 177 -10.32 -5.15 -19.00
C ARG A 177 -10.50 -6.49 -18.31
N LYS A 178 -11.62 -7.16 -18.57
CA LYS A 178 -11.84 -8.52 -18.08
C LYS A 178 -10.75 -9.49 -18.55
N TYR A 179 -10.34 -9.42 -19.82
CA TYR A 179 -9.24 -10.22 -20.34
C TYR A 179 -7.93 -10.03 -19.55
N PHE A 180 -7.54 -8.78 -19.30
CA PHE A 180 -6.35 -8.48 -18.48
C PHE A 180 -6.49 -8.98 -17.03
N ALA A 181 -7.66 -8.81 -16.43
CA ALA A 181 -7.93 -9.31 -15.09
C ALA A 181 -7.82 -10.84 -15.01
N ASP A 182 -8.42 -11.56 -15.97
CA ASP A 182 -8.38 -13.01 -16.04
C ASP A 182 -6.92 -13.51 -16.22
N LEU A 183 -6.10 -12.83 -17.04
CA LEU A 183 -4.65 -13.12 -17.16
C LEU A 183 -3.93 -13.00 -15.82
N ALA A 184 -4.07 -11.85 -15.14
CA ALA A 184 -3.39 -11.60 -13.86
C ALA A 184 -3.83 -12.57 -12.76
N MET A 185 -5.12 -12.96 -12.74
CA MET A 185 -5.65 -13.93 -11.78
C MET A 185 -5.14 -15.36 -12.03
N SER A 186 -4.82 -15.69 -13.29
CA SER A 186 -4.28 -17.00 -13.66
C SER A 186 -2.79 -17.16 -13.36
N TYR A 187 -2.03 -16.07 -13.29
CA TYR A 187 -0.59 -16.08 -13.08
C TYR A 187 -0.18 -16.69 -11.73
N LYS A 188 0.84 -17.56 -11.77
CA LYS A 188 1.52 -18.12 -10.58
C LYS A 188 2.99 -17.78 -10.55
N TYR A 189 3.54 -17.69 -9.33
CA TYR A 189 4.97 -17.43 -9.16
C TYR A 189 5.80 -18.53 -9.82
N GLY A 190 6.79 -18.11 -10.62
CA GLY A 190 7.71 -19.00 -11.35
C GLY A 190 7.31 -19.25 -12.81
N GLU A 191 6.10 -18.86 -13.22
CA GLU A 191 5.70 -18.84 -14.62
C GLU A 191 6.16 -17.55 -15.32
N PRO A 192 6.41 -17.56 -16.63
CA PRO A 192 6.63 -16.33 -17.38
C PRO A 192 5.36 -15.48 -17.39
N ILE A 193 5.52 -14.16 -17.33
CA ILE A 193 4.38 -13.23 -17.37
C ILE A 193 3.72 -13.32 -18.77
N PRO A 194 2.40 -13.53 -18.86
CA PRO A 194 1.70 -13.63 -20.14
C PRO A 194 1.93 -12.39 -21.00
N ARG A 195 2.41 -12.62 -22.23
CA ARG A 195 2.55 -11.58 -23.24
C ARG A 195 1.18 -11.22 -23.81
N VAL A 196 0.98 -9.93 -24.08
CA VAL A 196 -0.27 -9.40 -24.62
C VAL A 196 -0.02 -8.77 -25.99
N GLU A 197 -0.82 -9.17 -26.96
CA GLU A 197 -0.94 -8.46 -28.23
C GLU A 197 -1.84 -7.23 -28.02
N PHE A 198 -1.22 -6.06 -27.93
CA PHE A 198 -1.93 -4.79 -27.80
C PHE A 198 -2.55 -4.36 -29.13
N THR A 199 -3.73 -3.76 -29.09
CA THR A 199 -4.40 -3.24 -30.29
C THR A 199 -3.70 -1.98 -30.79
N GLU A 200 -3.93 -1.63 -32.06
CA GLU A 200 -3.41 -0.37 -32.62
C GLU A 200 -3.88 0.86 -31.84
N GLU A 201 -5.11 0.84 -31.31
CA GLU A 201 -5.65 1.91 -30.48
C GLU A 201 -4.95 2.03 -29.12
N GLU A 202 -4.67 0.90 -28.48
CA GLU A 202 -3.91 0.83 -27.23
C GLU A 202 -2.49 1.38 -27.44
N VAL A 203 -1.80 0.93 -28.50
CA VAL A 203 -0.46 1.40 -28.86
C VAL A 203 -0.45 2.90 -29.17
N LYS A 204 -1.47 3.39 -29.91
CA LYS A 204 -1.60 4.82 -30.20
C LYS A 204 -1.81 5.65 -28.92
N THR A 205 -2.62 5.15 -27.99
CA THR A 205 -2.87 5.80 -26.70
C THR A 205 -1.57 5.91 -25.89
N TRP A 206 -0.82 4.82 -25.79
CA TRP A 206 0.52 4.81 -25.20
C TRP A 206 1.45 5.82 -25.88
N GLY A 207 1.51 5.85 -27.21
CA GLY A 207 2.38 6.75 -27.96
C GLY A 207 2.09 8.23 -27.75
N VAL A 208 0.83 8.59 -27.50
CA VAL A 208 0.47 9.96 -27.08
C VAL A 208 1.08 10.30 -25.72
N VAL A 209 0.88 9.43 -24.71
CA VAL A 209 1.39 9.63 -23.35
C VAL A 209 2.92 9.66 -23.33
N PHE A 210 3.55 8.67 -23.98
CA PHE A 210 5.00 8.54 -24.09
C PHE A 210 5.63 9.82 -24.65
N ARG A 211 5.12 10.31 -25.78
CA ARG A 211 5.65 11.52 -26.43
C ARG A 211 5.53 12.77 -25.57
N GLU A 212 4.37 12.99 -24.96
CA GLU A 212 4.15 14.20 -24.17
C GLU A 212 4.98 14.22 -22.87
N LEU A 213 5.13 13.08 -22.21
CA LEU A 213 5.98 12.96 -21.03
C LEU A 213 7.47 13.11 -21.35
N ASN A 214 7.95 12.52 -22.46
CA ASN A 214 9.34 12.65 -22.90
C ASN A 214 9.76 14.09 -23.21
N LYS A 215 8.81 14.97 -23.59
CA LYS A 215 9.09 16.42 -23.73
C LYS A 215 9.36 17.09 -22.38
N LEU A 216 8.82 16.57 -21.29
CA LEU A 216 8.89 17.17 -19.95
C LEU A 216 10.03 16.60 -19.11
N TYR A 217 10.36 15.31 -19.29
CA TYR A 217 11.37 14.64 -18.47
C TYR A 217 12.71 15.38 -18.35
N PRO A 218 13.32 15.94 -19.41
CA PRO A 218 14.62 16.60 -19.28
C PRO A 218 14.65 17.75 -18.27
N THR A 219 13.51 18.40 -18.04
CA THR A 219 13.40 19.56 -17.14
C THR A 219 12.72 19.22 -15.81
N HIS A 220 11.90 18.16 -15.76
CA HIS A 220 11.06 17.84 -14.60
C HIS A 220 11.50 16.58 -13.84
N ALA A 221 12.01 15.54 -14.52
CA ALA A 221 12.33 14.27 -13.90
C ALA A 221 13.70 14.29 -13.20
N CYS A 222 13.84 13.49 -12.14
CA CYS A 222 15.13 13.27 -11.49
C CYS A 222 16.14 12.58 -12.41
N ARG A 223 17.43 12.77 -12.10
CA ARG A 223 18.56 12.23 -12.87
C ARG A 223 18.50 10.71 -13.03
N GLU A 224 18.07 9.98 -12.01
CA GLU A 224 18.01 8.52 -12.00
C GLU A 224 16.98 8.00 -13.01
N HIS A 225 15.82 8.67 -13.12
CA HIS A 225 14.85 8.40 -14.17
C HIS A 225 15.44 8.65 -15.57
N LEU A 226 16.11 9.79 -15.77
CA LEU A 226 16.75 10.15 -17.04
C LEU A 226 17.88 9.20 -17.44
N ASN A 227 18.59 8.61 -16.48
CA ASN A 227 19.64 7.63 -16.73
C ASN A 227 19.06 6.25 -17.10
N ASN A 228 17.93 5.86 -16.50
CA ASN A 228 17.37 4.52 -16.70
C ASN A 228 16.42 4.42 -17.90
N LEU A 229 15.73 5.50 -18.30
CA LEU A 229 14.80 5.49 -19.44
C LEU A 229 15.47 5.11 -20.78
N PRO A 230 16.67 5.59 -21.13
CA PRO A 230 17.39 5.15 -22.33
C PRO A 230 17.71 3.65 -22.32
N LEU A 231 18.02 3.08 -21.15
CA LEU A 231 18.30 1.65 -21.01
C LEU A 231 17.03 0.82 -21.22
N LEU A 232 15.89 1.28 -20.70
CA LEU A 232 14.59 0.66 -20.95
C LEU A 232 14.19 0.75 -22.44
N THR A 233 14.54 1.84 -23.11
CA THR A 233 14.37 1.98 -24.57
C THR A 233 15.19 0.94 -25.33
N GLN A 234 16.46 0.76 -24.93
CA GLN A 234 17.38 -0.15 -25.59
C GLN A 234 17.04 -1.63 -25.35
N PHE A 235 16.70 -2.01 -24.11
CA PHE A 235 16.60 -3.42 -23.71
C PHE A 235 15.18 -3.93 -23.51
N CYS A 236 14.21 -3.04 -23.28
CA CYS A 236 12.81 -3.41 -23.01
C CYS A 236 11.83 -2.91 -24.08
N GLY A 237 12.33 -2.27 -25.14
CA GLY A 237 11.50 -1.82 -26.26
C GLY A 237 10.57 -0.65 -25.92
N TYR A 238 10.95 0.22 -24.97
CA TYR A 238 10.22 1.46 -24.70
C TYR A 238 10.30 2.39 -25.91
N ARG A 239 9.24 2.46 -26.69
CA ARG A 239 9.15 3.34 -27.86
C ARG A 239 7.75 3.91 -27.97
N GLU A 240 7.62 4.99 -28.73
CA GLU A 240 6.31 5.61 -28.98
C GLU A 240 5.34 4.65 -29.69
N ASP A 241 5.87 3.74 -30.53
CA ASP A 241 5.12 2.79 -31.35
C ASP A 241 5.00 1.39 -30.74
N ASN A 242 5.41 1.19 -29.48
CA ASN A 242 5.43 -0.12 -28.85
C ASN A 242 5.24 -0.06 -27.33
N ILE A 243 4.25 -0.80 -26.83
CA ILE A 243 4.05 -0.99 -25.38
C ILE A 243 4.98 -2.13 -24.91
N PRO A 244 5.87 -1.88 -23.95
CA PRO A 244 6.74 -2.91 -23.38
C PRO A 244 5.95 -4.08 -22.76
N GLN A 245 6.48 -5.30 -22.91
CA GLN A 245 5.91 -6.48 -22.26
C GLN A 245 6.47 -6.61 -20.84
N LEU A 246 5.60 -6.89 -19.87
CA LEU A 246 6.01 -7.00 -18.46
C LEU A 246 7.10 -8.05 -18.21
N GLU A 247 7.12 -9.14 -18.98
CA GLU A 247 8.15 -10.18 -18.87
C GLU A 247 9.55 -9.62 -19.16
N ASP A 248 9.71 -8.85 -20.24
CA ASP A 248 11.00 -8.26 -20.63
C ASP A 248 11.46 -7.24 -19.58
N VAL A 249 10.52 -6.43 -19.09
CA VAL A 249 10.79 -5.44 -18.04
C VAL A 249 11.14 -6.11 -16.71
N SER A 250 10.45 -7.18 -16.33
CA SER A 250 10.74 -7.98 -15.13
C SER A 250 12.15 -8.58 -15.19
N ASN A 251 12.54 -9.08 -16.35
CA ASN A 251 13.88 -9.63 -16.58
C ASN A 251 14.96 -8.55 -16.44
N PHE A 252 14.75 -7.38 -17.03
CA PHE A 252 15.65 -6.24 -16.90
C PHE A 252 15.78 -5.76 -15.44
N LEU A 253 14.67 -5.58 -14.73
CA LEU A 253 14.69 -5.16 -13.32
C LEU A 253 15.41 -6.19 -12.43
N ARG A 254 15.25 -7.48 -12.74
CA ARG A 254 15.90 -8.55 -11.97
C ARG A 254 17.42 -8.47 -12.07
N GLU A 255 17.94 -8.19 -13.26
CA GLU A 255 19.38 -8.01 -13.49
C GLU A 255 19.93 -6.72 -12.86
N ARG A 256 19.11 -5.66 -12.79
CA ARG A 256 19.54 -4.35 -12.28
C ARG A 256 19.52 -4.25 -10.77
N THR A 257 18.43 -4.66 -10.14
CA THR A 257 18.18 -4.45 -8.70
C THR A 257 17.58 -5.67 -8.01
N GLY A 258 17.37 -6.77 -8.73
CA GLY A 258 16.66 -7.94 -8.22
C GLY A 258 15.15 -7.73 -8.08
N PHE A 259 14.61 -6.59 -8.54
CA PHE A 259 13.16 -6.40 -8.62
C PHE A 259 12.56 -7.25 -9.73
N THR A 260 11.35 -7.75 -9.52
CA THR A 260 10.57 -8.46 -10.52
C THR A 260 9.16 -7.91 -10.55
N ILE A 261 8.49 -8.09 -11.67
CA ILE A 261 7.10 -7.67 -11.86
C ILE A 261 6.19 -8.87 -11.65
N ARG A 262 5.03 -8.61 -11.05
CA ARG A 262 3.90 -9.53 -11.01
C ARG A 262 2.67 -8.86 -11.62
N PRO A 263 2.00 -9.47 -12.62
CA PRO A 263 0.76 -8.90 -13.14
C PRO A 263 -0.32 -8.88 -12.04
N VAL A 264 -1.04 -7.78 -11.96
CA VAL A 264 -2.18 -7.62 -11.04
C VAL A 264 -3.40 -7.11 -11.78
N ALA A 265 -4.58 -7.61 -11.40
CA ALA A 265 -5.82 -7.27 -12.09
C ALA A 265 -6.31 -5.85 -11.75
N GLY A 266 -5.90 -5.28 -10.62
CA GLY A 266 -6.32 -3.97 -10.15
C GLY A 266 -5.71 -3.62 -8.79
N TYR A 267 -6.35 -2.72 -8.06
CA TYR A 267 -5.84 -2.17 -6.80
C TYR A 267 -5.89 -3.20 -5.67
N LEU A 268 -4.75 -3.55 -5.06
CA LEU A 268 -4.66 -4.44 -3.91
C LEU A 268 -4.88 -3.69 -2.59
N SER A 269 -5.12 -4.44 -1.51
CA SER A 269 -5.02 -3.84 -0.17
C SER A 269 -3.61 -3.29 0.06
N PRO A 270 -3.44 -2.17 0.79
CA PRO A 270 -2.10 -1.64 1.07
C PRO A 270 -1.18 -2.67 1.74
N ARG A 271 -1.74 -3.54 2.59
CA ARG A 271 -1.02 -4.65 3.22
C ARG A 271 -0.45 -5.62 2.19
N ASP A 272 -1.26 -6.05 1.23
CA ASP A 272 -0.86 -7.05 0.24
C ASP A 272 0.13 -6.47 -0.78
N PHE A 273 -0.10 -5.22 -1.21
CA PHE A 273 0.79 -4.52 -2.12
C PHE A 273 2.18 -4.28 -1.48
N LEU A 274 2.22 -3.67 -0.30
CA LEU A 274 3.47 -3.40 0.42
C LEU A 274 4.20 -4.70 0.77
N ALA A 275 3.48 -5.77 1.11
CA ALA A 275 4.11 -7.07 1.35
C ALA A 275 4.89 -7.57 0.13
N GLY A 276 4.44 -7.31 -1.10
CA GLY A 276 5.18 -7.63 -2.32
C GLY A 276 6.53 -6.93 -2.41
N LEU A 277 6.58 -5.64 -2.04
CA LEU A 277 7.81 -4.85 -2.08
C LEU A 277 8.92 -5.44 -1.18
N ALA A 278 8.55 -6.10 -0.08
CA ALA A 278 9.51 -6.76 0.81
C ALA A 278 10.35 -7.84 0.08
N PHE A 279 9.75 -8.47 -0.94
CA PHE A 279 10.36 -9.50 -1.79
C PHE A 279 10.92 -8.93 -3.09
N ARG A 280 10.99 -7.59 -3.22
CA ARG A 280 11.30 -6.90 -4.48
C ARG A 280 10.35 -7.31 -5.60
N VAL A 281 9.07 -7.52 -5.28
CA VAL A 281 8.02 -7.80 -6.26
C VAL A 281 7.12 -6.59 -6.37
N PHE A 282 7.07 -6.00 -7.56
CA PHE A 282 6.16 -4.91 -7.86
C PHE A 282 4.92 -5.45 -8.58
N HIS A 283 3.74 -5.20 -8.02
CA HIS A 283 2.47 -5.58 -8.63
C HIS A 283 2.11 -4.53 -9.69
N CYS A 284 1.99 -4.95 -10.95
CA CYS A 284 1.86 -4.06 -12.11
C CYS A 284 0.63 -4.43 -12.92
N THR A 285 -0.19 -3.44 -13.28
CA THR A 285 -1.30 -3.68 -14.20
C THR A 285 -0.81 -3.82 -15.65
N GLN A 286 -1.60 -4.50 -16.49
CA GLN A 286 -1.31 -4.67 -17.93
C GLN A 286 -2.27 -3.90 -18.85
N TYR A 287 -3.39 -3.39 -18.32
CA TYR A 287 -4.36 -2.69 -19.14
C TYR A 287 -3.89 -1.27 -19.47
N VAL A 288 -4.36 -0.73 -20.59
CA VAL A 288 -4.10 0.65 -21.02
C VAL A 288 -5.32 1.49 -20.69
N ARG A 289 -5.12 2.75 -20.28
CA ARG A 289 -6.20 3.74 -20.09
C ARG A 289 -7.07 3.90 -21.34
N HIS A 290 -8.31 4.34 -21.14
CA HIS A 290 -9.26 4.54 -22.23
C HIS A 290 -8.79 5.65 -23.21
N SER A 291 -8.92 5.41 -24.50
CA SER A 291 -8.38 6.29 -25.56
C SER A 291 -9.04 7.68 -25.64
N SER A 292 -10.24 7.85 -25.06
CA SER A 292 -10.94 9.14 -25.05
C SER A 292 -10.26 10.22 -24.21
N ASP A 293 -9.47 9.82 -23.20
CA ASP A 293 -8.74 10.74 -22.33
C ASP A 293 -7.32 10.21 -22.06
N PRO A 294 -6.41 10.30 -23.04
CA PRO A 294 -5.08 9.71 -22.91
C PRO A 294 -4.22 10.43 -21.87
N LEU A 295 -4.49 11.70 -21.57
CA LEU A 295 -3.60 12.52 -20.73
C LEU A 295 -3.94 12.43 -19.24
N TYR A 296 -5.04 11.77 -18.87
CA TYR A 296 -5.49 11.62 -17.49
C TYR A 296 -6.06 10.21 -17.25
N THR A 297 -5.74 9.64 -16.09
CA THR A 297 -6.38 8.43 -15.59
C THR A 297 -6.34 8.46 -14.06
N PRO A 298 -7.44 8.15 -13.36
CA PRO A 298 -7.42 7.91 -11.92
C PRO A 298 -6.89 6.51 -11.57
N GLU A 299 -6.82 5.62 -12.56
CA GLU A 299 -6.36 4.24 -12.39
C GLU A 299 -4.87 4.11 -12.74
N PRO A 300 -4.11 3.27 -12.02
CA PRO A 300 -2.72 2.96 -12.35
C PRO A 300 -2.66 2.01 -13.55
N ASP A 301 -2.85 2.53 -14.77
CA ASP A 301 -2.73 1.78 -16.02
C ASP A 301 -1.26 1.50 -16.38
N THR A 302 -1.01 0.69 -17.42
CA THR A 302 0.35 0.31 -17.82
C THR A 302 1.25 1.52 -18.15
N CYS A 303 0.68 2.65 -18.59
CA CYS A 303 1.45 3.87 -18.78
C CYS A 303 2.02 4.39 -17.44
N HIS A 304 1.21 4.40 -16.39
CA HIS A 304 1.64 4.78 -15.05
C HIS A 304 2.72 3.84 -14.51
N GLU A 305 2.50 2.55 -14.64
CA GLU A 305 3.44 1.55 -14.12
C GLU A 305 4.80 1.62 -14.84
N LEU A 306 4.78 1.59 -16.17
CA LEU A 306 5.97 1.48 -16.98
C LEU A 306 6.76 2.78 -17.07
N LEU A 307 6.08 3.93 -17.14
CA LEU A 307 6.74 5.24 -17.26
C LEU A 307 7.00 5.90 -15.91
N GLY A 308 6.18 5.62 -14.90
CA GLY A 308 6.34 6.15 -13.55
C GLY A 308 7.30 5.31 -12.71
N HIS A 309 6.92 4.07 -12.40
CA HIS A 309 7.62 3.25 -11.41
C HIS A 309 8.90 2.59 -11.93
N VAL A 310 8.84 1.93 -13.08
CA VAL A 310 9.92 1.06 -13.57
C VAL A 310 11.28 1.74 -13.66
N PRO A 311 11.42 3.00 -14.17
CA PRO A 311 12.73 3.65 -14.26
C PRO A 311 13.42 3.81 -12.91
N LEU A 312 12.66 3.98 -11.82
CA LEU A 312 13.23 4.09 -10.47
C LEU A 312 13.42 2.75 -9.79
N LEU A 313 12.60 1.74 -10.10
CA LEU A 313 12.86 0.38 -9.63
C LEU A 313 14.17 -0.20 -10.19
N ALA A 314 14.66 0.33 -11.31
CA ALA A 314 15.97 0.02 -11.88
C ALA A 314 17.15 0.73 -11.17
N GLU A 315 16.87 1.65 -10.23
CA GLU A 315 17.86 2.37 -9.44
C GLU A 315 18.12 1.68 -8.09
N PRO A 316 19.35 1.25 -7.76
CA PRO A 316 19.64 0.49 -6.54
C PRO A 316 19.20 1.16 -5.24
N SER A 317 19.44 2.46 -5.06
CA SER A 317 19.06 3.16 -3.82
C SER A 317 17.54 3.23 -3.64
N PHE A 318 16.81 3.44 -4.74
CA PHE A 318 15.36 3.49 -4.74
C PHE A 318 14.75 2.09 -4.53
N ALA A 319 15.27 1.06 -5.20
CA ALA A 319 14.87 -0.33 -4.97
C ALA A 319 15.03 -0.75 -3.50
N GLN A 320 16.15 -0.38 -2.86
CA GLN A 320 16.36 -0.62 -1.42
C GLN A 320 15.34 0.15 -0.56
N PHE A 321 15.06 1.40 -0.90
CA PHE A 321 14.04 2.22 -0.23
C PHE A 321 12.65 1.57 -0.31
N SER A 322 12.21 1.17 -1.50
CA SER A 322 10.93 0.49 -1.71
C SER A 322 10.86 -0.84 -0.96
N GLN A 323 11.95 -1.60 -0.93
CA GLN A 323 12.02 -2.85 -0.17
C GLN A 323 11.90 -2.63 1.34
N GLU A 324 12.51 -1.56 1.88
CA GLU A 324 12.42 -1.21 3.30
C GLU A 324 10.97 -0.93 3.72
N LEU A 325 10.22 -0.16 2.90
CA LEU A 325 8.79 0.06 3.09
C LEU A 325 8.02 -1.27 3.16
N GLY A 326 8.35 -2.20 2.25
CA GLY A 326 7.75 -3.52 2.25
C GLY A 326 8.06 -4.31 3.51
N LEU A 327 9.33 -4.37 3.92
CA LEU A 327 9.75 -5.09 5.14
C LEU A 327 9.14 -4.49 6.42
N ALA A 328 8.93 -3.18 6.45
CA ALA A 328 8.26 -2.50 7.55
C ALA A 328 6.77 -2.90 7.66
N SER A 329 6.11 -3.22 6.54
CA SER A 329 4.69 -3.61 6.50
C SER A 329 4.41 -5.03 7.01
N LEU A 330 5.40 -5.94 6.91
CA LEU A 330 5.23 -7.34 7.26
C LEU A 330 5.00 -7.51 8.78
N GLY A 331 3.84 -8.05 9.14
CA GLY A 331 3.43 -8.27 10.53
C GLY A 331 3.07 -6.99 11.30
N ALA A 332 3.00 -5.83 10.63
CA ALA A 332 2.56 -4.57 11.23
C ALA A 332 1.03 -4.55 11.40
N SER A 333 0.53 -3.79 12.37
CA SER A 333 -0.91 -3.54 12.57
C SER A 333 -1.53 -2.80 11.37
N ASP A 334 -2.85 -2.81 11.22
CA ASP A 334 -3.53 -2.11 10.13
C ASP A 334 -3.28 -0.58 10.16
N ASP A 335 -3.28 0.03 11.36
CA ASP A 335 -2.91 1.45 11.54
C ASP A 335 -1.48 1.74 11.06
N ALA A 336 -0.52 0.87 11.40
CA ALA A 336 0.85 1.03 10.94
C ALA A 336 0.98 0.83 9.42
N VAL A 337 0.27 -0.13 8.84
CA VAL A 337 0.20 -0.32 7.38
C VAL A 337 -0.38 0.91 6.69
N GLN A 338 -1.45 1.51 7.24
CA GLN A 338 -2.03 2.72 6.66
C GLN A 338 -1.04 3.88 6.68
N LYS A 339 -0.32 4.08 7.79
CA LYS A 339 0.74 5.10 7.88
C LYS A 339 1.86 4.86 6.87
N LEU A 340 2.29 3.60 6.70
CA LEU A 340 3.28 3.21 5.69
C LEU A 340 2.76 3.47 4.27
N ALA A 341 1.49 3.18 4.00
CA ALA A 341 0.85 3.44 2.71
C ALA A 341 0.82 4.94 2.39
N THR A 342 0.51 5.79 3.38
CA THR A 342 0.59 7.25 3.23
C THR A 342 2.02 7.71 2.95
N CYS A 343 3.02 7.16 3.66
CA CYS A 343 4.43 7.46 3.38
C CYS A 343 4.84 7.00 1.96
N TYR A 344 4.39 5.81 1.53
CA TYR A 344 4.60 5.32 0.17
C TYR A 344 3.98 6.28 -0.86
N PHE A 345 2.75 6.72 -0.63
CA PHE A 345 2.05 7.66 -1.51
C PHE A 345 2.83 8.99 -1.66
N PHE A 346 3.24 9.61 -0.56
CA PHE A 346 3.98 10.88 -0.62
C PHE A 346 5.47 10.75 -0.96
N THR A 347 5.95 9.54 -1.26
CA THR A 347 7.31 9.29 -1.74
C THR A 347 7.30 8.62 -3.10
N VAL A 348 6.96 7.34 -3.16
CA VAL A 348 6.99 6.53 -4.38
C VAL A 348 5.97 7.03 -5.42
N GLU A 349 4.79 7.54 -5.02
CA GLU A 349 3.78 8.04 -5.97
C GLU A 349 3.94 9.54 -6.29
N PHE A 350 4.13 10.39 -5.28
CA PHE A 350 4.10 11.85 -5.43
C PHE A 350 5.33 12.56 -4.83
N GLY A 351 6.45 11.85 -4.69
CA GLY A 351 7.68 12.40 -4.11
C GLY A 351 8.46 13.33 -5.04
N LEU A 352 9.06 14.35 -4.43
CA LEU A 352 10.01 15.27 -5.05
C LEU A 352 11.39 15.11 -4.45
N CYS A 353 12.43 15.40 -5.22
CA CYS A 353 13.80 15.46 -4.74
C CYS A 353 14.48 16.76 -5.14
N LYS A 354 15.56 17.11 -4.44
CA LYS A 354 16.40 18.25 -4.77
C LYS A 354 17.68 17.76 -5.45
N GLN A 355 17.96 18.27 -6.64
CA GLN A 355 19.17 17.95 -7.41
C GLN A 355 19.75 19.24 -7.96
N GLU A 356 21.04 19.50 -7.68
CA GLU A 356 21.75 20.69 -8.17
C GLU A 356 21.02 22.01 -7.87
N GLY A 357 20.43 22.10 -6.67
CA GLY A 357 19.67 23.27 -6.22
C GLY A 357 18.26 23.41 -6.81
N SER A 358 17.86 22.51 -7.72
CA SER A 358 16.54 22.51 -8.35
C SER A 358 15.65 21.37 -7.86
N LEU A 359 14.33 21.57 -7.88
CA LEU A 359 13.36 20.52 -7.62
C LEU A 359 13.18 19.63 -8.85
N ARG A 360 13.06 18.32 -8.60
CA ARG A 360 12.80 17.29 -9.60
C ARG A 360 11.79 16.28 -9.07
N ALA A 361 10.98 15.72 -9.97
CA ALA A 361 10.02 14.68 -9.65
C ALA A 361 10.66 13.29 -9.74
N TYR A 362 10.32 12.46 -8.77
CA TYR A 362 10.60 11.02 -8.81
C TYR A 362 9.34 10.19 -8.53
N GLY A 363 8.29 10.79 -7.96
CA GLY A 363 7.01 10.09 -7.77
C GLY A 363 6.43 9.58 -9.10
N ALA A 364 6.00 8.32 -9.13
CA ALA A 364 5.45 7.68 -10.33
C ALA A 364 4.18 8.37 -10.84
N GLY A 365 3.27 8.75 -9.94
CA GLY A 365 2.08 9.54 -10.26
C GLY A 365 2.43 10.85 -10.98
N LEU A 366 3.48 11.54 -10.54
CA LEU A 366 4.00 12.74 -11.23
C LEU A 366 4.60 12.38 -12.59
N LEU A 367 5.47 11.38 -12.65
CA LEU A 367 6.18 10.99 -13.87
C LEU A 367 5.28 10.36 -14.94
N SER A 368 4.02 10.02 -14.60
CA SER A 368 3.01 9.51 -15.51
C SER A 368 1.85 10.48 -15.80
N SER A 369 1.82 11.65 -15.16
CA SER A 369 0.75 12.64 -15.26
C SER A 369 1.30 13.97 -15.75
N ILE A 370 0.99 14.32 -16.99
CA ILE A 370 1.50 15.55 -17.65
C ILE A 370 1.10 16.80 -16.87
N SER A 371 -0.16 16.88 -16.44
CA SER A 371 -0.71 18.05 -15.78
C SER A 371 -0.16 18.20 -14.36
N GLU A 372 -0.03 17.09 -13.62
CA GLU A 372 0.44 17.12 -12.23
C GLU A 372 1.97 17.30 -12.14
N LEU A 373 2.72 16.76 -13.10
CA LEU A 373 4.16 17.01 -13.24
C LEU A 373 4.46 18.50 -13.39
N LYS A 374 3.73 19.19 -14.28
CA LYS A 374 3.85 20.64 -14.46
C LYS A 374 3.43 21.41 -13.21
N HIS A 375 2.32 20.99 -12.59
CA HIS A 375 1.79 21.66 -11.41
C HIS A 375 2.75 21.57 -10.21
N SER A 376 3.25 20.37 -9.89
CA SER A 376 4.13 20.13 -8.75
C SER A 376 5.44 20.94 -8.79
N LEU A 377 5.91 21.31 -9.99
CA LEU A 377 7.14 22.09 -10.19
C LEU A 377 6.90 23.54 -10.62
N SER A 378 5.64 24.00 -10.67
CA SER A 378 5.27 25.36 -11.12
C SER A 378 5.64 26.49 -10.14
N GLY A 379 6.02 26.15 -8.91
CA GLY A 379 6.25 27.11 -7.81
C GLY A 379 4.98 27.54 -7.05
N SER A 380 3.78 27.21 -7.54
CA SER A 380 2.53 27.43 -6.78
C SER A 380 2.16 26.29 -5.85
N ALA A 381 2.77 25.11 -6.03
CA ALA A 381 2.54 23.94 -5.19
C ALA A 381 3.16 24.11 -3.80
N LYS A 382 2.46 23.64 -2.77
CA LYS A 382 2.99 23.62 -1.40
C LYS A 382 3.96 22.44 -1.27
N ILE A 383 5.19 22.71 -0.84
CA ILE A 383 6.24 21.69 -0.70
C ILE A 383 6.75 21.70 0.74
N LEU A 384 6.79 20.53 1.38
CA LEU A 384 7.30 20.34 2.73
C LEU A 384 8.45 19.32 2.74
N PRO A 385 9.38 19.39 3.71
CA PRO A 385 10.37 18.34 3.90
C PRO A 385 9.70 17.00 4.23
N PHE A 386 10.19 15.91 3.64
CA PHE A 386 9.69 14.58 3.92
C PHE A 386 10.03 14.14 5.35
N GLU A 387 9.02 14.11 6.22
CA GLU A 387 9.16 13.67 7.61
C GLU A 387 8.11 12.60 7.90
N PRO A 388 8.45 11.29 7.93
CA PRO A 388 7.47 10.21 8.04
C PRO A 388 6.45 10.37 9.17
N ASN A 389 6.86 10.88 10.34
CA ASN A 389 5.98 11.13 11.50
C ASN A 389 4.90 12.21 11.26
N ILE A 390 5.15 13.11 10.32
CA ILE A 390 4.22 14.16 9.89
C ILE A 390 3.49 13.69 8.63
N THR A 391 4.23 13.24 7.63
CA THR A 391 3.73 12.79 6.33
C THR A 391 2.68 11.69 6.45
N CYS A 392 2.85 10.73 7.37
CA CYS A 392 1.89 9.63 7.54
C CYS A 392 0.48 10.06 7.99
N LYS A 393 0.29 11.32 8.41
CA LYS A 393 -1.00 11.90 8.82
C LYS A 393 -1.65 12.73 7.70
N GLN A 394 -0.96 12.91 6.58
CA GLN A 394 -1.45 13.70 5.46
C GLN A 394 -2.53 12.92 4.69
N GLU A 395 -3.61 13.61 4.33
CA GLU A 395 -4.66 13.06 3.47
C GLU A 395 -4.16 12.88 2.04
N CYS A 396 -4.40 11.70 1.46
CA CYS A 396 -4.02 11.36 0.08
C CYS A 396 -5.19 11.69 -0.86
N LEU A 397 -4.98 12.58 -1.81
CA LEU A 397 -6.01 12.95 -2.79
C LEU A 397 -5.84 12.09 -4.04
N ILE A 398 -6.83 11.25 -4.36
CA ILE A 398 -6.73 10.30 -5.49
C ILE A 398 -7.36 10.82 -6.79
N THR A 399 -8.26 11.81 -6.72
CA THR A 399 -9.00 12.32 -7.89
C THR A 399 -8.61 13.75 -8.30
N THR A 400 -7.79 14.43 -7.50
CA THR A 400 -7.35 15.81 -7.72
C THR A 400 -5.84 15.93 -7.50
N PHE A 401 -5.24 17.03 -7.93
CA PHE A 401 -3.85 17.32 -7.60
C PHE A 401 -3.65 17.37 -6.09
N GLN A 402 -2.45 16.99 -5.64
CA GLN A 402 -2.11 17.04 -4.23
C GLN A 402 -2.04 18.49 -3.73
N ASP A 403 -2.62 18.73 -2.55
CA ASP A 403 -2.51 20.02 -1.85
C ASP A 403 -1.09 20.28 -1.34
N VAL A 404 -0.31 19.22 -1.11
CA VAL A 404 1.06 19.27 -0.62
C VAL A 404 1.89 18.13 -1.18
N TYR A 405 3.13 18.45 -1.54
CA TYR A 405 4.15 17.48 -1.96
C TYR A 405 5.27 17.44 -0.92
N PHE A 406 5.96 16.30 -0.83
CA PHE A 406 7.08 16.14 0.09
C PHE A 406 8.39 16.00 -0.67
N VAL A 407 9.42 16.72 -0.22
CA VAL A 407 10.75 16.73 -0.81
C VAL A 407 11.78 16.04 0.09
N SER A 408 12.64 15.23 -0.50
CA SER A 408 13.86 14.69 0.12
C SER A 408 15.11 15.22 -0.58
N GLU A 409 16.23 15.38 0.13
CA GLU A 409 17.51 15.77 -0.49
C GLU A 409 18.12 14.62 -1.29
N SER A 410 17.84 13.37 -0.90
CA SER A 410 18.27 12.17 -1.63
C SER A 410 17.42 10.94 -1.30
N PHE A 411 17.52 9.89 -2.12
CA PHE A 411 16.92 8.59 -1.81
C PHE A 411 17.53 7.95 -0.56
N GLU A 412 18.81 8.19 -0.29
CA GLU A 412 19.48 7.72 0.92
C GLU A 412 18.90 8.37 2.18
N GLU A 413 18.60 9.67 2.11
CA GLU A 413 17.91 10.37 3.19
C GLU A 413 16.50 9.81 3.41
N ALA A 414 15.71 9.67 2.34
CA ALA A 414 14.36 9.10 2.43
C ALA A 414 14.37 7.67 3.02
N LYS A 415 15.33 6.84 2.60
CA LYS A 415 15.59 5.50 3.14
C LYS A 415 15.95 5.53 4.62
N PHE A 416 16.86 6.41 5.01
CA PHE A 416 17.22 6.57 6.42
C PHE A 416 16.01 6.99 7.26
N ARG A 417 15.27 8.01 6.84
CA ARG A 417 14.07 8.49 7.56
C ARG A 417 13.01 7.40 7.68
N MET A 418 12.79 6.60 6.63
CA MET A 418 11.86 5.47 6.69
C MET A 418 12.33 4.33 7.58
N ARG A 419 13.64 4.04 7.65
CA ARG A 419 14.19 3.07 8.61
C ARG A 419 13.93 3.50 10.04
N GLU A 420 14.18 4.78 10.36
CA GLU A 420 13.89 5.31 11.69
C GLU A 420 12.39 5.26 12.00
N PHE A 421 11.54 5.55 11.02
CA PHE A 421 10.09 5.40 11.16
C PHE A 421 9.68 3.94 11.39
N ALA A 422 10.26 2.99 10.65
CA ALA A 422 9.95 1.57 10.78
C ALA A 422 10.30 1.01 12.18
N LYS A 423 11.32 1.55 12.86
CA LYS A 423 11.64 1.21 14.25
C LYS A 423 10.53 1.59 15.24
N THR A 424 9.68 2.56 14.89
CA THR A 424 8.53 2.98 15.73
C THR A 424 7.34 2.03 15.62
N ILE A 425 7.32 1.17 14.60
CA ILE A 425 6.25 0.20 14.37
C ILE A 425 6.40 -0.95 15.36
N GLN A 426 5.39 -1.12 16.21
CA GLN A 426 5.39 -2.20 17.20
C GLN A 426 5.14 -3.56 16.55
N ARG A 427 6.11 -4.46 16.69
CA ARG A 427 6.00 -5.89 16.34
C ARG A 427 6.90 -6.73 17.26
N PRO A 428 6.55 -7.99 17.56
CA PRO A 428 7.27 -8.80 18.55
C PRO A 428 8.59 -9.40 18.01
N PHE A 429 9.03 -9.03 16.82
CA PHE A 429 10.23 -9.57 16.17
C PHE A 429 10.80 -8.56 15.17
N SER A 430 12.06 -8.77 14.78
CA SER A 430 12.66 -8.11 13.62
C SER A 430 12.62 -9.03 12.41
N LEU A 431 12.71 -8.46 11.21
CA LEU A 431 12.67 -9.22 9.96
C LEU A 431 13.93 -8.93 9.14
N ARG A 432 14.42 -9.95 8.44
CA ARG A 432 15.49 -9.82 7.45
C ARG A 432 15.07 -10.54 6.18
N TYR A 433 15.26 -9.91 5.03
CA TYR A 433 15.12 -10.57 3.74
C TYR A 433 16.41 -11.32 3.39
N ASN A 434 16.30 -12.59 3.03
CA ASN A 434 17.38 -13.39 2.49
C ASN A 434 17.21 -13.49 0.96
N PRO A 435 18.09 -12.85 0.15
CA PRO A 435 17.95 -12.82 -1.30
C PRO A 435 18.24 -14.17 -1.96
N TYR A 436 19.09 -15.01 -1.37
CA TYR A 436 19.43 -16.34 -1.92
C TYR A 436 18.26 -17.30 -1.89
N THR A 437 17.50 -17.28 -0.79
CA THR A 437 16.32 -18.15 -0.60
C THR A 437 15.01 -17.44 -0.93
N GLN A 438 15.07 -16.16 -1.31
CA GLN A 438 13.92 -15.28 -1.59
C GLN A 438 12.85 -15.35 -0.49
N SER A 439 13.30 -15.33 0.75
CA SER A 439 12.49 -15.58 1.94
C SER A 439 12.73 -14.53 3.02
N VAL A 440 11.75 -14.33 3.89
CA VAL A 440 11.83 -13.44 5.04
C VAL A 440 12.10 -14.27 6.29
N CYS A 441 13.26 -14.02 6.90
CA CYS A 441 13.67 -14.59 8.17
C CYS A 441 13.10 -13.76 9.32
N VAL A 442 12.48 -14.44 10.28
CA VAL A 442 11.95 -13.84 11.51
C VAL A 442 13.02 -13.95 12.60
N LEU A 443 13.56 -12.82 13.03
CA LEU A 443 14.58 -12.72 14.07
C LEU A 443 13.86 -12.50 15.41
N LYS A 444 13.79 -13.55 16.21
CA LYS A 444 13.00 -13.57 17.46
C LYS A 444 13.72 -14.23 18.65
N ASP A 445 14.83 -14.92 18.40
CA ASP A 445 15.57 -15.70 19.38
C ASP A 445 17.08 -15.67 19.07
N MET A 446 17.92 -16.08 20.03
CA MET A 446 19.38 -16.07 19.87
C MET A 446 19.87 -16.91 18.67
N PRO A 447 19.33 -18.13 18.39
CA PRO A 447 19.77 -18.91 17.23
C PRO A 447 19.53 -18.17 15.91
N SER A 448 18.33 -17.62 15.69
CA SER A 448 18.01 -16.88 14.46
C SER A 448 18.88 -15.63 14.27
N ILE A 449 19.31 -14.99 15.35
CA ILE A 449 20.25 -13.86 15.29
C ILE A 449 21.68 -14.35 15.00
N ASN A 450 22.11 -15.44 15.62
CA ASN A 450 23.46 -15.99 15.43
C ASN A 450 23.71 -16.42 13.98
N ASP A 451 22.72 -17.02 13.33
CA ASP A 451 22.80 -17.39 11.91
C ASP A 451 23.08 -16.15 11.02
N VAL A 452 22.46 -15.00 11.33
CA VAL A 452 22.70 -13.73 10.62
C VAL A 452 24.10 -13.19 10.89
N VAL A 453 24.58 -13.30 12.12
CA VAL A 453 25.92 -12.82 12.51
C VAL A 453 27.02 -13.60 11.79
N GLU A 454 26.88 -14.93 11.69
CA GLU A 454 27.84 -15.76 10.96
C GLU A 454 27.86 -15.43 9.46
N GLU A 455 26.70 -15.19 8.85
CA GLU A 455 26.65 -14.71 7.46
C GLU A 455 27.34 -13.35 7.28
N LEU A 456 27.10 -12.39 8.18
CA LEU A 456 27.73 -11.07 8.12
C LEU A 456 29.25 -11.14 8.35
N ARG A 457 29.71 -12.09 9.17
CA ARG A 457 31.13 -12.32 9.39
C ARG A 457 31.83 -12.72 8.10
N HIS A 458 31.23 -13.59 7.31
CA HIS A 458 31.78 -13.99 6.01
C HIS A 458 31.93 -12.80 5.05
N GLU A 459 30.93 -11.92 5.00
CA GLU A 459 30.99 -10.70 4.18
C GLU A 459 32.09 -9.73 4.67
N LEU A 460 32.27 -9.61 6.00
CA LEU A 460 33.35 -8.80 6.57
C LEU A 460 34.73 -9.41 6.30
N ASP A 461 34.86 -10.73 6.30
CA ASP A 461 36.11 -11.43 5.96
C ASP A 461 36.51 -11.13 4.50
N ILE A 462 35.55 -11.12 3.57
CA ILE A 462 35.80 -10.74 2.16
C ILE A 462 36.31 -9.31 2.06
N VAL A 463 35.71 -8.36 2.81
CA VAL A 463 36.17 -6.97 2.84
C VAL A 463 37.57 -6.88 3.45
N GLY A 464 37.84 -7.63 4.52
CA GLY A 464 39.16 -7.73 5.13
C GLY A 464 40.23 -8.22 4.15
N ASP A 465 39.95 -9.30 3.43
CA ASP A 465 40.84 -9.85 2.40
C ASP A 465 41.09 -8.86 1.26
N ALA A 466 40.05 -8.14 0.82
CA ALA A 466 40.19 -7.11 -0.21
C ALA A 466 41.09 -5.95 0.26
N LEU A 467 40.93 -5.50 1.51
CA LEU A 467 41.77 -4.46 2.11
C LEU A 467 43.22 -4.92 2.26
N CYS A 468 43.47 -6.16 2.70
CA CYS A 468 44.80 -6.74 2.77
C CYS A 468 45.49 -6.79 1.40
N ARG A 469 44.76 -7.19 0.34
CA ARG A 469 45.30 -7.20 -1.03
C ARG A 469 45.63 -5.80 -1.56
N LEU A 470 44.82 -4.80 -1.20
CA LEU A 470 45.06 -3.39 -1.54
C LEU A 470 46.27 -2.84 -0.80
N SER A 471 46.42 -3.11 0.50
CA SER A 471 47.59 -2.73 1.30
C SER A 471 48.88 -3.31 0.70
N ALA A 472 48.87 -4.60 0.37
CA ALA A 472 50.02 -5.27 -0.26
C ALA A 472 50.38 -4.68 -1.64
N HIS A 473 49.39 -4.22 -2.43
CA HIS A 473 49.63 -3.53 -3.71
C HIS A 473 50.11 -2.09 -3.54
N LEU A 474 49.66 -1.39 -2.50
CA LEU A 474 50.00 0.01 -2.23
C LEU A 474 51.28 0.17 -1.39
N GLY A 475 51.83 -0.93 -0.87
CA GLY A 475 53.06 -0.94 -0.06
C GLY A 475 52.89 -0.31 1.33
N VAL A 476 51.66 -0.31 1.87
CA VAL A 476 51.31 0.19 3.21
C VAL A 476 51.03 -0.97 4.15
#